data_AF-A0A125NVR9-F1
#
_entry.id   AF-A0A125NVR9-F1
#
_cell.length_a   1.000
_cell.length_b   1.000
_cell.length_c   1.000
_cell.angle_alpha   90.00
_cell.angle_beta   90.00
_cell.angle_gamma   90.00
#
_symmetry.space_group_name_H-M   'P 1'
#
loop_
_entity.id
_entity.type
_entity.pdbx_description
1 polymer ?
#
loop_
_entity_poly.entity_id
_entity_poly.type
_entity_poly.pdbx_seq_one_letter_code
_entity_poly.pdbx_strand_id
1 'polypeptide(L)'
;MHISKAALFVVTHITKRCMFGTLAVTLLAAAPAYAGGTIPLSDVMEQLKHEPRLIAAIQAELEQQTLDADTLICTGSRFGNHWHELGGARAVPYECEIGGKTLLIDGTVRLFDDEGRELDMSDENAPSRAFDYSQTDLVWSWK
;
A
#
# COMPACT_ATOMS: atom_id res chain seq x y z
N MET A 1 -5.20 -44.91 34.11
CA MET A 1 -4.51 -43.72 33.55
C MET A 1 -3.51 -43.24 34.61
N HIS A 2 -2.37 -43.94 34.78
CA HIS A 2 -1.00 -43.56 34.33
C HIS A 2 -0.63 -42.12 34.76
N ILE A 3 -0.02 -41.88 35.93
CA ILE A 3 1.34 -42.19 36.44
C ILE A 3 2.45 -41.33 35.77
N SER A 4 2.80 -40.25 36.48
CA SER A 4 4.13 -39.83 36.96
C SER A 4 5.36 -39.61 36.05
N LYS A 5 5.98 -38.47 36.37
CA LYS A 5 7.41 -38.22 36.67
C LYS A 5 8.39 -37.89 35.55
N ALA A 6 9.00 -36.72 35.74
CA ALA A 6 10.29 -36.31 35.23
C ALA A 6 11.42 -37.23 35.73
N ALA A 7 12.43 -37.43 34.89
CA ALA A 7 13.84 -37.55 35.28
C ALA A 7 14.75 -37.41 34.06
N LEU A 8 15.85 -36.70 34.28
CA LEU A 8 17.10 -36.69 33.51
C LEU A 8 17.47 -38.09 32.97
N PHE A 9 18.20 -38.15 31.85
CA PHE A 9 19.59 -38.65 31.82
C PHE A 9 20.18 -38.42 30.42
N VAL A 10 21.36 -37.80 30.41
CA VAL A 10 22.29 -37.71 29.28
C VAL A 10 22.88 -39.10 28.98
N VAL A 11 23.55 -39.23 27.82
CA VAL A 11 24.41 -40.33 27.33
C VAL A 11 23.65 -41.16 26.28
N THR A 12 24.05 -41.22 25.00
CA THR A 12 25.32 -41.78 24.51
C THR A 12 25.48 -41.48 23.01
N HIS A 13 26.70 -41.19 22.56
CA HIS A 13 27.07 -41.16 21.13
C HIS A 13 26.85 -42.53 20.47
N ILE A 14 26.09 -42.57 19.37
CA ILE A 14 26.21 -43.65 18.36
C ILE A 14 26.26 -43.04 16.95
N THR A 15 27.34 -43.40 16.28
CA THR A 15 27.81 -43.07 14.94
C THR A 15 26.89 -43.50 13.79
N LYS A 16 26.89 -42.66 12.73
CA LYS A 16 26.75 -42.94 11.28
C LYS A 16 25.45 -43.61 10.78
N ARG A 17 24.64 -42.86 10.01
CA ARG A 17 24.42 -43.05 8.55
C ARG A 17 23.26 -42.21 8.01
N CYS A 18 23.48 -41.69 6.80
CA CYS A 18 22.51 -41.27 5.78
C CYS A 18 21.38 -40.33 6.24
N MET A 19 21.66 -39.04 6.33
CA MET A 19 20.60 -38.03 6.24
C MET A 19 20.45 -37.56 4.80
N PHE A 20 19.28 -37.86 4.26
CA PHE A 20 18.71 -37.35 3.03
C PHE A 20 18.78 -35.81 3.03
N GLY A 21 19.42 -35.24 2.02
CA GLY A 21 19.40 -33.79 1.81
C GLY A 21 18.00 -33.34 1.43
N THR A 22 17.26 -32.78 2.38
CA THR A 22 16.01 -32.08 2.10
C THR A 22 16.37 -30.67 1.63
N LEU A 23 16.35 -30.45 0.31
CA LEU A 23 16.43 -29.13 -0.28
C LEU A 23 15.14 -28.38 0.07
N ALA A 24 15.17 -27.53 1.10
CA ALA A 24 14.07 -26.61 1.37
C ALA A 24 14.16 -25.47 0.33
N VAL A 25 13.41 -25.59 -0.77
CA VAL A 25 13.19 -24.48 -1.70
C VAL A 25 12.23 -23.51 -1.02
N THR A 26 12.76 -22.45 -0.42
CA THR A 26 11.95 -21.30 0.02
C THR A 26 11.45 -20.58 -1.22
N LEU A 27 10.19 -20.82 -1.57
CA LEU A 27 9.41 -19.98 -2.49
C LEU A 27 9.28 -18.59 -1.85
N LEU A 28 10.18 -17.67 -2.21
CA LEU A 28 9.98 -16.24 -1.96
C LEU A 28 8.81 -15.81 -2.85
N ALA A 29 7.62 -15.68 -2.25
CA ALA A 29 6.52 -14.97 -2.88
C ALA A 29 6.94 -13.50 -3.00
N ALA A 30 7.42 -13.11 -4.19
CA ALA A 30 7.66 -11.72 -4.50
C ALA A 30 6.31 -11.01 -4.55
N ALA A 31 5.92 -10.35 -3.47
CA ALA A 31 4.87 -9.34 -3.55
C ALA A 31 5.36 -8.27 -4.56
N PRO A 32 4.50 -7.81 -5.49
CA PRO A 32 4.88 -6.72 -6.38
C PRO A 32 5.25 -5.52 -5.50
N ALA A 33 6.51 -5.09 -5.59
CA ALA A 33 6.94 -3.85 -4.96
C ALA A 33 6.33 -2.70 -5.75
N TYR A 34 5.18 -2.20 -5.30
CA TYR A 34 4.62 -0.95 -5.81
C TYR A 34 5.65 0.15 -5.55
N ALA A 35 6.13 0.78 -6.62
CA ALA A 35 7.02 1.92 -6.50
C ALA A 35 6.22 3.09 -5.92
N GLY A 36 6.37 3.35 -4.62
CA GLY A 36 5.78 4.53 -3.98
C GLY A 36 6.35 5.81 -4.57
N GLY A 37 5.54 6.86 -4.64
CA GLY A 37 5.97 8.21 -5.01
C GLY A 37 5.50 9.23 -3.98
N THR A 38 6.33 10.25 -3.72
CA THR A 38 5.92 11.37 -2.86
C THR A 38 4.94 12.29 -3.58
N ILE A 39 4.04 12.89 -2.81
CA ILE A 39 3.04 13.88 -3.24
C ILE A 39 2.70 14.80 -2.04
N PRO A 40 2.60 16.13 -2.21
CA PRO A 40 2.12 17.03 -1.15
C PRO A 40 0.73 16.66 -0.65
N LEU A 41 0.44 16.90 0.63
CA LEU A 41 -0.90 16.65 1.17
C LEU A 41 -1.97 17.50 0.48
N SER A 42 -1.64 18.73 0.08
CA SER A 42 -2.55 19.61 -0.69
C SER A 42 -2.99 18.99 -2.01
N ASP A 43 -2.06 18.38 -2.76
CA ASP A 43 -2.37 17.67 -4.00
C ASP A 43 -3.24 16.42 -3.74
N VAL A 44 -3.00 15.69 -2.64
CA VAL A 44 -3.87 14.59 -2.21
C VAL A 44 -5.28 15.11 -1.92
N MET A 45 -5.40 16.22 -1.18
CA MET A 45 -6.69 16.83 -0.87
C MET A 45 -7.43 17.30 -2.13
N GLU A 46 -6.73 17.84 -3.12
CA GLU A 46 -7.33 18.24 -4.40
C GLU A 46 -7.84 17.03 -5.18
N GLN A 47 -7.06 15.95 -5.26
CA GLN A 47 -7.48 14.71 -5.92
C GLN A 47 -8.69 14.05 -5.24
N LEU A 48 -8.81 14.21 -3.93
CA LEU A 48 -9.88 13.62 -3.11
C LEU A 48 -10.97 14.62 -2.73
N LYS A 49 -11.04 15.79 -3.39
CA LYS A 49 -11.98 16.88 -3.06
C LYS A 49 -13.45 16.49 -3.10
N HIS A 50 -13.78 15.41 -3.82
CA HIS A 50 -15.13 14.87 -3.90
C HIS A 50 -15.54 14.05 -2.66
N GLU A 51 -14.64 13.85 -1.71
CA GLU A 51 -14.87 13.17 -0.43
C GLU A 51 -14.85 14.16 0.74
N PRO A 52 -15.90 14.99 0.91
CA PRO A 52 -15.88 16.13 1.84
C PRO A 52 -15.68 15.72 3.31
N ARG A 53 -16.07 14.49 3.69
CA ARG A 53 -15.86 13.99 5.05
C ARG A 53 -14.39 13.73 5.36
N LEU A 54 -13.66 13.18 4.39
CA LEU A 54 -12.22 12.95 4.51
C LEU A 54 -11.48 14.29 4.53
N ILE A 55 -11.82 15.19 3.61
CA ILE A 55 -11.21 16.53 3.54
C ILE A 55 -11.42 17.30 4.86
N ALA A 56 -12.63 17.30 5.40
CA ALA A 56 -12.92 17.95 6.68
C ALA A 56 -12.14 17.33 7.85
N ALA A 57 -11.96 16.01 7.88
CA ALA A 57 -11.18 15.33 8.90
C ALA A 57 -9.69 15.72 8.84
N ILE A 58 -9.13 15.84 7.63
CA ILE A 58 -7.75 16.30 7.42
C ILE A 58 -7.61 17.76 7.87
N GLN A 59 -8.52 18.64 7.42
CA GLN A 59 -8.50 20.06 7.78
C GLN A 59 -8.58 20.28 9.29
N ALA A 60 -9.42 19.54 10.00
CA ALA A 60 -9.50 19.62 11.45
C ALA A 60 -8.17 19.29 12.15
N GLU A 61 -7.44 18.28 11.65
CA GLU A 61 -6.13 17.92 12.20
C GLU A 61 -5.07 18.99 11.89
N LEU A 62 -5.09 19.56 10.68
CA LEU A 62 -4.20 20.67 10.30
C LEU A 62 -4.44 21.91 11.16
N GLU A 63 -5.70 22.29 11.38
CA GLU A 63 -6.08 23.44 12.22
C GLU A 63 -5.69 23.21 13.67
N GLN A 64 -5.96 22.02 14.22
CA GLN A 64 -5.61 21.67 15.61
C GLN A 64 -4.11 21.83 15.88
N GLN A 65 -3.28 21.55 14.86
CA GLN A 65 -1.83 21.57 14.99
C GLN A 65 -1.17 22.80 14.34
N THR A 66 -1.94 23.71 13.75
CA THR A 66 -1.45 24.89 13.01
C THR A 66 -0.44 24.50 11.91
N LEU A 67 -0.77 23.45 11.15
CA LEU A 67 0.05 22.92 10.06
C LEU A 67 -0.43 23.41 8.69
N ASP A 68 0.49 23.46 7.73
CA ASP A 68 0.22 23.80 6.34
C ASP A 68 0.33 22.54 5.45
N ALA A 69 -0.72 22.25 4.69
CA ALA A 69 -0.80 21.08 3.82
C ALA A 69 0.31 21.03 2.76
N ASP A 70 0.77 22.18 2.26
CA ASP A 70 1.83 22.25 1.24
C ASP A 70 3.20 21.80 1.78
N THR A 71 3.37 21.82 3.11
CA THR A 71 4.63 21.43 3.78
C THR A 71 4.68 19.95 4.16
N LEU A 72 3.53 19.27 4.10
CA LEU A 72 3.39 17.87 4.51
C LEU A 72 3.47 16.96 3.29
N ILE A 73 4.22 15.87 3.45
CA ILE A 73 4.47 14.91 2.37
C ILE A 73 3.71 13.62 2.66
N CYS A 74 2.95 13.20 1.66
CA CYS A 74 2.37 11.87 1.59
C CYS A 74 3.18 10.99 0.63
N THR A 75 2.99 9.68 0.76
CA THR A 75 3.37 8.71 -0.26
C THR A 75 2.10 8.11 -0.86
N GLY A 76 2.11 7.85 -2.16
CA GLY A 76 1.04 7.18 -2.88
C GLY A 76 1.57 6.16 -3.89
N SER A 77 0.71 5.27 -4.35
CA SER A 77 1.03 4.37 -5.45
C SER A 77 1.28 5.16 -6.72
N ARG A 78 2.47 5.02 -7.30
CA ARG A 78 2.84 5.76 -8.52
C ARG A 78 2.54 4.92 -9.76
N PHE A 79 1.84 5.52 -10.71
CA PHE A 79 1.76 5.00 -12.07
C PHE A 79 3.15 4.98 -12.71
N GLY A 80 3.60 3.79 -13.14
CA GLY A 80 4.91 3.62 -13.76
C GLY A 80 5.03 4.34 -15.11
N ASN A 81 6.25 4.51 -15.60
CA ASN A 81 6.52 5.21 -16.86
C ASN A 81 5.93 4.53 -18.12
N HIS A 82 5.37 3.32 -17.98
CA HIS A 82 4.69 2.61 -19.06
C HIS A 82 3.26 3.10 -19.28
N TRP A 83 2.68 3.83 -18.32
CA TRP A 83 1.42 4.53 -18.49
C TRP A 83 1.66 5.80 -19.30
N HIS A 84 1.03 5.92 -20.47
CA HIS A 84 1.36 6.99 -21.42
C HIS A 84 0.98 8.36 -20.87
N GLU A 85 -0.28 8.54 -20.48
CA GLU A 85 -0.80 9.80 -19.96
C GLU A 85 -0.69 9.90 -18.44
N LEU A 86 -0.85 8.76 -17.74
CA LEU A 86 -0.84 8.72 -16.28
C LEU A 86 0.57 8.56 -15.69
N GLY A 87 1.63 8.53 -16.52
CA GLY A 87 3.00 8.29 -16.09
C GLY A 87 3.44 9.24 -14.97
N GLY A 88 3.66 8.70 -13.78
CA GLY A 88 4.04 9.49 -12.61
C GLY A 88 2.89 10.10 -11.81
N ALA A 89 1.63 9.94 -12.21
CA ALA A 89 0.51 10.24 -11.31
C ALA A 89 0.58 9.36 -10.04
N ARG A 90 -0.05 9.83 -8.97
CA ARG A 90 -0.19 9.09 -7.70
C ARG A 90 -1.65 8.79 -7.45
N ALA A 91 -1.93 7.62 -6.89
CA ALA A 91 -3.25 7.21 -6.44
C ALA A 91 -3.13 6.49 -5.08
N VAL A 92 -4.29 6.18 -4.50
CA VAL A 92 -4.41 5.32 -3.33
C VAL A 92 -3.66 3.97 -3.51
N PRO A 93 -3.17 3.37 -2.41
CA PRO A 93 -3.20 3.88 -1.05
C PRO A 93 -2.29 5.09 -0.82
N TYR A 94 -2.75 6.03 0.00
CA TYR A 94 -1.96 7.15 0.53
C TYR A 94 -1.56 6.93 1.98
N GLU A 95 -0.34 7.32 2.30
CA GLU A 95 0.17 7.41 3.66
C GLU A 95 0.75 8.81 3.87
N CYS A 96 0.17 9.58 4.79
CA CYS A 96 0.53 10.97 5.07
C CYS A 96 0.96 11.13 6.53
N GLU A 97 2.12 11.71 6.75
CA GLU A 97 2.58 12.11 8.09
C GLU A 97 2.06 13.52 8.41
N ILE A 98 1.12 13.61 9.35
CA ILE A 98 0.46 14.85 9.75
C ILE A 98 0.67 15.05 11.25
N GLY A 99 1.63 15.92 11.59
CA GLY A 99 1.82 16.34 12.97
C GLY A 99 2.11 15.20 13.96
N GLY A 100 2.88 14.19 13.51
CA GLY A 100 3.24 13.02 14.30
C GLY A 100 2.17 11.92 14.36
N LYS A 101 1.08 12.03 13.60
CA LYS A 101 0.14 10.96 13.31
C LYS A 101 0.27 10.53 11.85
N THR A 102 0.00 9.25 11.60
CA THR A 102 -0.04 8.74 10.23
C THR A 102 -1.49 8.61 9.78
N LEU A 103 -1.87 9.33 8.73
CA LEU A 103 -3.14 9.13 8.03
C LEU A 103 -2.93 8.10 6.92
N LEU A 104 -3.72 7.03 6.96
CA LEU A 104 -3.80 6.03 5.89
C LEU A 104 -5.11 6.17 5.16
N ILE A 105 -5.05 6.28 3.83
CA ILE A 105 -6.22 6.37 2.94
C ILE A 105 -6.10 5.24 1.93
N ASP A 106 -7.11 4.40 1.85
CA ASP A 106 -7.18 3.30 0.88
C ASP A 106 -8.45 3.44 0.04
N GLY A 107 -8.54 2.72 -1.08
CA GLY A 107 -9.69 2.76 -1.97
C GLY A 107 -9.47 2.01 -3.28
N THR A 108 -10.39 2.22 -4.21
CA THR A 108 -10.37 1.61 -5.53
C THR A 108 -9.97 2.64 -6.58
N VAL A 109 -8.98 2.31 -7.41
CA VAL A 109 -8.62 3.10 -8.60
C VAL A 109 -9.44 2.60 -9.80
N ARG A 110 -10.13 3.52 -10.47
CA ARG A 110 -10.84 3.27 -11.74
C ARG A 110 -10.17 4.06 -12.86
N LEU A 111 -9.90 3.41 -13.97
CA LEU A 111 -9.22 4.00 -15.12
C LEU A 111 -10.23 4.35 -16.21
N PHE A 112 -10.01 5.45 -16.92
CA PHE A 112 -10.86 5.87 -18.03
C PHE A 112 -10.02 6.19 -19.26
N ASP A 113 -10.54 5.86 -20.45
CA ASP A 113 -9.97 6.35 -21.70
C ASP A 113 -10.37 7.81 -22.00
N ASP A 114 -9.87 8.34 -23.11
CA ASP A 114 -10.10 9.71 -23.58
C ASP A 114 -11.57 10.00 -23.94
N GLU A 115 -12.36 8.95 -24.19
CA GLU A 115 -13.81 9.01 -24.37
C GLU A 115 -14.59 8.90 -23.03
N GLY A 116 -13.89 8.73 -21.91
CA GLY A 116 -14.47 8.59 -20.57
C GLY A 116 -15.04 7.19 -20.27
N ARG A 117 -14.66 6.17 -21.05
CA ARG A 117 -15.08 4.78 -20.81
C ARG A 117 -14.17 4.12 -19.79
N GLU A 118 -14.76 3.40 -18.83
CA GLU A 118 -13.99 2.68 -17.81
C GLU A 118 -13.18 1.54 -18.46
N LEU A 119 -11.91 1.43 -18.07
CA LEU A 119 -10.98 0.40 -18.51
C LEU A 119 -10.76 -0.61 -17.39
N ASP A 120 -10.64 -1.88 -17.76
CA ASP A 120 -10.17 -2.91 -16.85
C ASP A 120 -8.67 -2.71 -16.62
N MET A 121 -8.26 -2.49 -15.36
CA MET A 121 -6.85 -2.33 -14.98
C MET A 121 -6.00 -3.56 -15.31
N SER A 122 -6.60 -4.74 -15.47
CA SER A 122 -5.91 -5.97 -15.85
C SER A 122 -5.74 -6.14 -17.37
N ASP A 123 -6.35 -5.29 -18.19
CA ASP A 123 -6.12 -5.26 -19.64
C ASP A 123 -4.68 -4.85 -19.94
N GLU A 124 -3.97 -5.65 -20.74
CA GLU A 124 -2.58 -5.37 -21.16
C GLU A 124 -2.45 -4.06 -21.94
N ASN A 125 -3.54 -3.57 -22.54
CA ASN A 125 -3.59 -2.30 -23.27
C ASN A 125 -4.08 -1.13 -22.41
N ALA A 126 -4.43 -1.34 -21.14
CA ALA A 126 -4.85 -0.25 -20.26
C ALA A 126 -3.77 0.86 -20.14
N PRO A 127 -2.47 0.57 -20.02
CA PRO A 127 -1.46 1.62 -19.88
C PRO A 127 -1.31 2.57 -21.07
N SER A 128 -1.63 2.11 -22.28
CA SER A 128 -1.58 2.94 -23.49
C SER A 128 -2.89 3.70 -23.75
N ARG A 129 -4.00 3.26 -23.14
CA ARG A 129 -5.33 3.84 -23.36
C ARG A 129 -5.83 4.71 -22.21
N ALA A 130 -5.37 4.46 -20.99
CA ALA A 130 -5.82 5.20 -19.83
C ALA A 130 -5.37 6.66 -19.92
N PHE A 131 -6.34 7.55 -19.93
CA PHE A 131 -6.19 8.99 -20.04
C PHE A 131 -6.43 9.67 -18.68
N ASP A 132 -7.39 9.16 -17.90
CA ASP A 132 -7.76 9.68 -16.59
C ASP A 132 -8.01 8.56 -15.59
N TYR A 133 -8.12 8.90 -14.31
CA TYR A 133 -8.48 7.98 -13.24
C TYR A 133 -9.32 8.65 -12.16
N SER A 134 -10.16 7.84 -11.48
CA SER A 134 -10.86 8.25 -10.26
C SER A 134 -10.55 7.31 -9.12
N GLN A 135 -10.78 7.79 -7.90
CA GLN A 135 -10.53 7.05 -6.68
C GLN A 135 -11.84 6.96 -5.90
N THR A 136 -12.38 5.74 -5.75
CA THR A 136 -13.69 5.48 -5.15
C THR A 136 -13.57 4.59 -3.92
N ASP A 137 -14.68 4.43 -3.20
CA ASP A 137 -14.79 3.51 -2.06
C ASP A 137 -13.74 3.81 -0.97
N LEU A 138 -13.44 5.09 -0.79
CA LEU A 138 -12.36 5.52 0.09
C LEU A 138 -12.65 5.17 1.54
N VAL A 139 -11.66 4.60 2.20
CA VAL A 139 -11.63 4.36 3.64
C VAL A 139 -10.36 4.95 4.22
N TRP A 140 -10.43 5.48 5.43
CA TRP A 140 -9.26 6.07 6.07
C TRP A 140 -9.19 5.75 7.56
N SER A 141 -7.97 5.79 8.10
CA SER A 141 -7.69 5.59 9.52
C SER A 141 -6.49 6.43 9.96
N TRP A 142 -6.48 6.78 11.24
CA TRP A 142 -5.35 7.44 11.90
C TRP A 142 -4.60 6.42 12.75
N LYS A 143 -3.27 6.45 12.70
CA LYS A 143 -2.38 5.69 13.59
C LYS A 143 -1.62 6.63 14.52
#